data_AF-A0A2H5YQ33-F1
#
_entry.id   AF-A0A2H5YQ33-F1
#
_cell.length_a   1.000
_cell.length_b   1.000
_cell.length_c   1.000
_cell.angle_alpha   90.00
_cell.angle_beta   90.00
_cell.angle_gamma   90.00
#
_symmetry.space_group_name_H-M   'P 1'
#
loop_
_entity.id
_entity.type
_entity.pdbx_description
1 polymer ?
#
loop_
_entity_poly.entity_id
_entity_poly.type
_entity_poly.pdbx_seq_one_letter_code
_entity_poly.pdbx_strand_id
1 'polypeptide(L)'
;MVHPESEAPAEVAAAAIAAERLGGLLRLDSQAISPAEDLAAAELDAGLRALANWDVRLARWRLAIAAEHAHLPEQQQRVSLAQALAQTVRDVLYEQPGQPRVKPEMPVVALVPALDRLPREETDFYAEEAKRLAELWREASGDDLLWSGWALARVRAVLRDGEPDAALAWLLRIYRRNRARLPGDDYLERLVRRAEATFRLLLPLAEGEDEAELRKLAEDASPHDLLVTTVATLSQVWGTDVVQVSNRFALVLYQRAELDRERSS
;
A
#
# COMPACT_ATOMS: atom_id res chain seq x y z
N MET A 1 12.51 2.74 32.87
CA MET A 1 13.20 4.04 32.81
C MET A 1 14.56 3.85 33.44
N VAL A 2 15.63 4.18 32.72
CA VAL A 2 17.02 4.04 33.17
C VAL A 2 17.58 5.42 33.47
N HIS A 3 18.32 5.53 34.57
CA HIS A 3 18.96 6.76 35.02
C HIS A 3 20.48 6.51 35.08
N PRO A 4 21.31 7.40 34.52
CA PRO A 4 22.74 7.35 34.80
C PRO A 4 23.00 7.76 36.27
N GLU A 5 24.00 7.16 36.90
CA GLU A 5 24.37 7.45 38.30
C GLU A 5 25.09 8.81 38.42
N SER A 6 25.71 9.28 37.34
CA SER A 6 26.30 10.62 37.17
C SER A 6 26.30 11.06 35.70
N GLU A 7 26.60 12.33 35.45
CA GLU A 7 26.76 12.89 34.09
C GLU A 7 28.10 12.50 33.43
N ALA A 8 28.89 11.60 34.04
CA ALA A 8 30.13 11.13 33.43
C ALA A 8 29.84 10.38 32.10
N PRO A 9 30.60 10.64 31.02
CA PRO A 9 30.31 10.07 29.69
C PRO A 9 30.20 8.54 29.65
N ALA A 10 31.00 7.84 30.46
CA ALA A 10 30.98 6.38 30.53
C ALA A 10 29.69 5.84 31.19
N GLU A 11 29.15 6.54 32.19
CA GLU A 11 27.92 6.16 32.88
C GLU A 11 26.69 6.49 32.04
N VAL A 12 26.71 7.61 31.32
CA VAL A 12 25.69 7.93 30.31
C VAL A 12 25.67 6.87 29.20
N ALA A 13 26.83 6.46 28.69
CA ALA A 13 26.92 5.41 27.68
C ALA A 13 26.41 4.05 28.21
N ALA A 14 26.78 3.68 29.44
CA ALA A 14 26.30 2.44 30.06
C ALA A 14 24.77 2.47 30.28
N ALA A 15 24.23 3.59 30.74
CA ALA A 15 22.80 3.79 30.93
C ALA A 15 22.04 3.78 29.59
N ALA A 16 22.61 4.34 28.52
CA ALA A 16 22.04 4.28 27.17
C ALA A 16 22.00 2.84 26.65
N ILE A 17 23.09 2.07 26.77
CA ILE A 17 23.13 0.65 26.37
C ILE A 17 22.15 -0.18 27.19
N ALA A 18 22.04 0.09 28.50
CA ALA A 18 21.08 -0.60 29.36
C ALA A 18 19.64 -0.25 28.98
N ALA A 19 19.35 1.02 28.67
CA ALA A 19 18.05 1.46 28.18
C ALA A 19 17.68 0.80 26.85
N GLU A 20 18.63 0.73 25.91
CA GLU A 20 18.48 0.05 24.63
C GLU A 20 18.18 -1.45 24.80
N ARG A 21 18.98 -2.17 25.62
CA ARG A 21 18.76 -3.60 25.89
C ARG A 21 17.44 -3.91 26.57
N LEU A 22 16.92 -2.96 27.36
CA LEU A 22 15.66 -3.10 28.07
C LEU A 22 14.46 -2.55 27.28
N GLY A 23 14.68 -1.98 26.07
CA GLY A 23 13.62 -1.30 25.31
C GLY A 23 12.97 -0.16 26.10
N GLY A 24 13.76 0.57 26.89
CA GLY A 24 13.27 1.55 27.85
C GLY A 24 13.79 2.96 27.59
N LEU A 25 13.12 3.95 28.18
CA LEU A 25 13.58 5.36 28.15
C LEU A 25 14.81 5.55 29.05
N LEU A 26 15.81 6.27 28.54
CA LEU A 26 16.89 6.91 29.30
C LEU A 26 16.41 8.28 29.78
N ARG A 27 16.64 8.63 31.05
CA ARG A 27 16.42 9.99 31.54
C ARG A 27 17.76 10.71 31.70
N LEU A 28 17.98 11.77 30.93
CA LEU A 28 19.17 12.63 30.96
C LEU A 28 18.70 14.08 31.06
N ASP A 29 19.23 14.86 32.00
CA ASP A 29 18.92 16.30 32.16
C ASP A 29 17.42 16.64 32.18
N SER A 30 16.63 15.78 32.85
CA SER A 30 15.15 15.86 32.90
C SER A 30 14.42 15.64 31.57
N GLN A 31 15.12 15.27 30.51
CA GLN A 31 14.55 14.81 29.24
C GLN A 31 14.51 13.29 29.19
N ALA A 32 13.46 12.74 28.55
CA ALA A 32 13.38 11.33 28.22
C ALA A 32 13.92 11.12 26.80
N ILE A 33 14.95 10.31 26.69
CA ILE A 33 15.61 9.93 25.43
C ILE A 33 15.36 8.45 25.23
N SER A 34 15.04 8.03 24.01
CA SER A 34 14.94 6.62 23.67
C SER A 34 15.87 6.32 22.50
N PRO A 35 16.94 5.54 22.69
CA PRO A 35 17.82 5.11 21.61
C PRO A 35 17.08 4.33 20.50
N ALA A 36 15.93 3.73 20.83
CA ALA A 36 15.11 2.99 19.88
C ALA A 36 14.25 3.90 18.97
N GLU A 37 14.16 5.21 19.24
CA GLU A 37 13.36 6.14 18.42
C GLU A 37 13.89 6.28 17.00
N ASP A 38 15.20 6.21 16.81
CA ASP A 38 15.81 6.27 15.48
C ASP A 38 15.36 5.09 14.62
N LEU A 39 15.27 3.90 15.23
CA LEU A 39 14.72 2.72 14.57
C LEU A 39 13.22 2.90 14.30
N ALA A 40 12.46 3.39 15.28
CA ALA A 40 11.03 3.65 15.09
C ALA A 40 10.77 4.65 13.95
N ALA A 41 11.60 5.69 13.82
CA ALA A 41 11.53 6.68 12.76
C ALA A 41 11.92 6.10 11.39
N ALA A 42 12.99 5.32 11.32
CA ALA A 42 13.43 4.67 10.08
C ALA A 42 12.39 3.66 9.57
N GLU A 43 11.83 2.84 10.45
CA GLU A 43 10.80 1.85 10.13
C GLU A 43 9.47 2.52 9.76
N LEU A 44 9.12 3.65 10.39
CA LEU A 44 7.98 4.47 10.01
C LEU A 44 8.14 5.03 8.57
N ASP A 45 9.28 5.63 8.23
CA ASP A 45 9.54 6.15 6.88
C ASP A 45 9.50 5.02 5.83
N ALA A 46 10.12 3.88 6.14
CA ALA A 46 10.06 2.69 5.28
C ALA A 46 8.62 2.19 5.10
N GLY A 47 7.81 2.19 6.17
CA GLY A 47 6.40 1.83 6.13
C GLY A 47 5.57 2.77 5.26
N LEU A 48 5.75 4.08 5.41
CA LEU A 48 5.07 5.10 4.60
C LEU A 48 5.45 5.00 3.11
N ARG A 49 6.74 4.81 2.79
CA ARG A 49 7.20 4.57 1.41
C ARG A 49 6.61 3.30 0.81
N ALA A 50 6.47 2.24 1.61
CA ALA A 50 5.81 1.02 1.18
C ALA A 50 4.33 1.27 0.83
N LEU A 51 3.60 2.03 1.68
CA LEU A 51 2.21 2.43 1.39
C LEU A 51 2.07 3.26 0.11
N ALA A 52 2.96 4.24 -0.10
CA ALA A 52 2.99 5.06 -1.31
C ALA A 52 3.16 4.24 -2.60
N ASN A 53 3.75 3.03 -2.48
CA ASN A 53 3.94 2.11 -3.59
C ASN A 53 2.92 0.96 -3.63
N TRP A 54 1.85 0.99 -2.82
CA TRP A 54 0.84 -0.08 -2.65
C TRP A 54 1.34 -1.38 -2.02
N ASP A 55 2.47 -1.37 -1.32
CA ASP A 55 2.94 -2.55 -0.57
C ASP A 55 2.35 -2.56 0.85
N VAL A 56 1.06 -2.90 0.95
CA VAL A 56 0.34 -2.90 2.22
C VAL A 56 0.90 -3.95 3.18
N ARG A 57 1.37 -5.09 2.67
CA ARG A 57 1.93 -6.17 3.50
C ARG A 57 3.26 -5.74 4.13
N LEU A 58 4.20 -5.22 3.34
CA LEU A 58 5.46 -4.71 3.85
C LEU A 58 5.24 -3.52 4.79
N ALA A 59 4.35 -2.60 4.42
CA ALA A 59 4.03 -1.45 5.26
C ALA A 59 3.55 -1.89 6.65
N ARG A 60 2.61 -2.84 6.73
CA ARG A 60 2.11 -3.34 8.01
C ARG A 60 3.20 -3.98 8.86
N TRP A 61 4.11 -4.73 8.25
CA TRP A 61 5.25 -5.31 8.96
C TRP A 61 6.20 -4.23 9.50
N ARG A 62 6.58 -3.26 8.67
CA ARG A 62 7.42 -2.11 9.06
C ARG A 62 6.77 -1.27 10.18
N LEU A 63 5.48 -0.99 10.06
CA LEU A 63 4.73 -0.21 11.05
C LEU A 63 4.51 -0.97 12.37
N ALA A 64 4.53 -2.31 12.36
CA ALA A 64 4.53 -3.10 13.59
C ALA A 64 5.87 -2.94 14.33
N ILE A 65 7.00 -3.03 13.62
CA ILE A 65 8.33 -2.78 14.20
C ILE A 65 8.41 -1.34 14.73
N ALA A 66 7.95 -0.35 13.94
CA ALA A 66 7.93 1.04 14.39
C ALA A 66 7.11 1.21 15.68
N ALA A 67 5.97 0.51 15.82
CA ALA A 67 5.14 0.57 17.02
C ALA A 67 5.81 -0.05 18.25
N GLU A 68 6.60 -1.13 18.07
CA GLU A 68 7.34 -1.78 19.15
C GLU A 68 8.41 -0.85 19.75
N HIS A 69 9.00 0.02 18.93
CA HIS A 69 10.11 0.89 19.31
C HIS A 69 9.74 2.35 19.59
N ALA A 70 8.51 2.77 19.27
CA ALA A 70 8.03 4.12 19.52
C ALA A 70 7.61 4.31 20.99
N HIS A 71 8.43 5.03 21.75
CA HIS A 71 8.20 5.30 23.17
C HIS A 71 7.90 6.79 23.44
N LEU A 72 8.26 7.69 22.53
CA LEU A 72 7.87 9.10 22.59
C LEU A 72 6.42 9.32 22.12
N PRO A 73 5.61 10.14 22.82
CA PRO A 73 4.20 10.34 22.49
C PRO A 73 3.93 10.82 21.07
N GLU A 74 4.76 11.72 20.54
CA GLU A 74 4.66 12.21 19.17
C GLU A 74 4.91 11.09 18.15
N GLN A 75 5.92 10.26 18.39
CA GLN A 75 6.24 9.15 17.51
C GLN A 75 5.15 8.07 17.56
N GLN A 76 4.61 7.77 18.74
CA GLN A 76 3.47 6.87 18.92
C GLN A 76 2.23 7.33 18.14
N GLN A 77 1.94 8.63 18.18
CA GLN A 77 0.84 9.21 17.40
C GLN A 77 1.09 9.14 15.90
N ARG A 78 2.32 9.38 15.42
CA ARG A 78 2.69 9.19 14.01
C ARG A 78 2.54 7.75 13.54
N VAL A 79 2.99 6.79 14.34
CA VAL A 79 2.83 5.37 14.03
C VAL A 79 1.35 4.99 13.97
N SER A 80 0.54 5.48 14.91
CA SER A 80 -0.92 5.26 14.91
C SER A 80 -1.59 5.84 13.66
N LEU A 81 -1.20 7.05 13.25
CA LEU A 81 -1.68 7.68 12.01
C LEU A 81 -1.26 6.86 10.78
N ALA A 82 -0.02 6.40 10.71
CA ALA A 82 0.46 5.55 9.61
C ALA A 82 -0.25 4.20 9.54
N GLN A 83 -0.60 3.60 10.67
CA GLN A 83 -1.42 2.38 10.72
C GLN A 83 -2.85 2.64 10.22
N ALA A 84 -3.45 3.79 10.57
CA ALA A 84 -4.75 4.20 10.04
C ALA A 84 -4.70 4.45 8.51
N LEU A 85 -3.61 5.04 8.00
CA LEU A 85 -3.35 5.18 6.57
C LEU A 85 -3.18 3.81 5.89
N ALA A 86 -2.50 2.86 6.52
CA ALA A 86 -2.37 1.50 5.99
C ALA A 86 -3.73 0.80 5.85
N GLN A 87 -4.62 0.99 6.82
CA GLN A 87 -5.99 0.50 6.74
C GLN A 87 -6.78 1.20 5.62
N THR A 88 -6.63 2.53 5.49
CA THR A 88 -7.25 3.31 4.40
C THR A 88 -6.83 2.79 3.02
N VAL A 89 -5.52 2.63 2.78
CA VAL A 89 -5.00 2.12 1.51
C VAL A 89 -5.44 0.68 1.25
N ARG A 90 -5.49 -0.16 2.29
CA ARG A 90 -6.05 -1.52 2.17
C ARG A 90 -7.49 -1.48 1.71
N ASP A 91 -8.33 -0.67 2.34
CA ASP A 91 -9.76 -0.59 1.99
C ASP A 91 -9.94 -0.05 0.57
N VAL A 92 -9.15 0.96 0.18
CA VAL A 92 -9.14 1.46 -1.21
C VAL A 92 -8.76 0.36 -2.20
N LEU A 93 -7.74 -0.46 -1.94
CA LEU A 93 -7.25 -1.45 -2.90
C LEU A 93 -8.10 -2.73 -2.97
N TYR A 94 -8.52 -3.24 -1.81
CA TYR A 94 -9.10 -4.59 -1.73
C TYR A 94 -10.63 -4.59 -1.70
N GLU A 95 -11.28 -3.48 -1.37
CA GLU A 95 -12.74 -3.33 -1.44
C GLU A 95 -13.20 -2.80 -2.80
N GLN A 96 -14.36 -3.25 -3.26
CA GLN A 96 -14.88 -2.86 -4.57
C GLN A 96 -15.37 -1.40 -4.55
N PRO A 97 -14.97 -0.55 -5.52
CA PRO A 97 -15.43 0.82 -5.69
C PRO A 97 -16.93 1.01 -5.47
N GLY A 98 -17.29 1.97 -4.62
CA GLY A 98 -18.68 2.38 -4.37
C GLY A 98 -19.49 1.48 -3.44
N GLN A 99 -18.88 0.48 -2.79
CA GLN A 99 -19.60 -0.33 -1.80
C GLN A 99 -20.03 0.52 -0.58
N PRO A 100 -21.33 0.56 -0.23
CA PRO A 100 -21.85 1.52 0.75
C PRO A 100 -21.41 1.25 2.20
N ARG A 101 -20.92 0.04 2.49
CA ARG A 101 -20.48 -0.37 3.84
C ARG A 101 -19.04 0.01 4.14
N VAL A 102 -18.27 0.38 3.12
CA VAL A 102 -16.84 0.71 3.23
C VAL A 102 -16.70 2.22 3.13
N LYS A 103 -16.00 2.81 4.10
CA LYS A 103 -15.64 4.23 4.12
C LYS A 103 -14.13 4.33 4.33
N PRO A 104 -13.32 4.26 3.27
CA PRO A 104 -11.87 4.10 3.39
C PRO A 104 -11.20 5.22 4.21
N GLU A 105 -11.75 6.43 4.21
CA GLU A 105 -11.22 7.60 4.91
C GLU A 105 -11.42 7.56 6.43
N MET A 106 -12.38 6.76 6.92
CA MET A 106 -12.80 6.78 8.33
C MET A 106 -11.71 6.48 9.34
N PRO A 107 -10.78 5.51 9.13
CA PRO A 107 -9.71 5.24 10.08
C PRO A 107 -8.87 6.49 10.40
N VAL A 108 -8.59 7.33 9.40
CA VAL A 108 -7.78 8.55 9.57
C VAL A 108 -8.65 9.69 10.12
N VAL A 109 -9.79 9.96 9.50
CA VAL A 109 -10.66 11.10 9.88
C VAL A 109 -11.16 10.97 11.33
N ALA A 110 -11.43 9.75 11.81
CA ALA A 110 -11.84 9.53 13.19
C ALA A 110 -10.68 9.65 14.19
N LEU A 111 -9.44 9.40 13.76
CA LEU A 111 -8.26 9.42 14.63
C LEU A 111 -7.70 10.84 14.84
N VAL A 112 -7.72 11.68 13.80
CA VAL A 112 -7.12 13.03 13.79
C VAL A 112 -7.48 13.88 15.02
N PRO A 113 -8.74 13.94 15.50
CA PRO A 113 -9.09 14.72 16.69
C PRO A 113 -8.37 14.31 17.98
N ALA A 114 -7.83 13.08 18.04
CA ALA A 114 -7.09 12.55 19.18
C ALA A 114 -5.56 12.74 19.07
N LEU A 115 -5.04 13.26 17.95
CA LEU A 115 -3.61 13.43 17.71
C LEU A 115 -3.14 14.83 18.13
N ASP A 116 -3.02 15.06 19.44
CA ASP A 116 -2.67 16.35 20.04
C ASP A 116 -1.18 16.70 20.06
N ARG A 117 -0.29 15.76 19.67
CA ARG A 117 1.17 15.93 19.66
C ARG A 117 1.75 16.14 18.27
N LEU A 118 0.96 16.03 17.23
CA LEU A 118 1.41 16.22 15.84
C LEU A 118 1.15 17.65 15.36
N PRO A 119 1.98 18.17 14.42
CA PRO A 119 1.66 19.41 13.73
C PRO A 119 0.33 19.31 13.00
N ARG A 120 -0.52 20.35 13.11
CA ARG A 120 -1.82 20.39 12.43
C ARG A 120 -1.70 20.24 10.91
N GLU A 121 -0.65 20.83 10.33
CA GLU A 121 -0.36 20.71 8.89
C GLU A 121 -0.20 19.24 8.47
N GLU A 122 0.50 18.43 9.27
CA GLU A 122 0.70 17.00 9.01
C GLU A 122 -0.63 16.23 9.14
N THR A 123 -1.42 16.49 10.20
CA THR A 123 -2.69 15.79 10.43
C THR A 123 -3.76 16.18 9.40
N ASP A 124 -3.86 17.45 9.05
CA ASP A 124 -4.82 17.97 8.08
C ASP A 124 -4.48 17.44 6.68
N PHE A 125 -3.19 17.43 6.31
CA PHE A 125 -2.74 16.85 5.05
C PHE A 125 -3.19 15.38 4.90
N TYR A 126 -2.91 14.54 5.90
CA TYR A 126 -3.28 13.12 5.81
C TYR A 126 -4.80 12.89 5.88
N ALA A 127 -5.54 13.75 6.56
CA ALA A 127 -7.00 13.71 6.55
C ALA A 127 -7.56 14.01 5.15
N GLU A 128 -7.05 15.06 4.49
CA GLU A 128 -7.45 15.41 3.13
C GLU A 128 -7.01 14.36 2.11
N GLU A 129 -5.81 13.79 2.28
CA GLU A 129 -5.34 12.71 1.42
C GLU A 129 -6.20 11.44 1.55
N ALA A 130 -6.61 11.07 2.76
CA ALA A 130 -7.54 9.97 2.98
C ALA A 130 -8.91 10.22 2.32
N LYS A 131 -9.43 11.45 2.41
CA LYS A 131 -10.66 11.86 1.72
C LYS A 131 -10.52 11.82 0.21
N ARG A 132 -9.40 12.31 -0.34
CA ARG A 132 -9.09 12.29 -1.78
C ARG A 132 -9.10 10.86 -2.32
N LEU A 133 -8.45 9.93 -1.61
CA LEU A 133 -8.43 8.52 -1.98
C LEU A 133 -9.84 7.89 -1.94
N ALA A 134 -10.63 8.20 -0.90
CA ALA A 134 -12.00 7.70 -0.78
C ALA A 134 -12.96 8.29 -1.83
N GLU A 135 -12.80 9.55 -2.20
CA GLU A 135 -13.53 10.18 -3.30
C GLU A 135 -13.19 9.52 -4.64
N LEU A 136 -11.90 9.39 -4.96
CA LEU A 136 -11.43 8.72 -6.17
C LEU A 136 -11.94 7.27 -6.26
N TRP A 137 -11.93 6.54 -5.14
CA TRP A 137 -12.49 5.19 -5.05
C TRP A 137 -14.00 5.16 -5.28
N ARG A 138 -14.76 6.17 -4.83
CA ARG A 138 -16.20 6.27 -5.12
C ARG A 138 -16.46 6.61 -6.60
N GLU A 139 -15.71 7.55 -7.17
CA GLU A 139 -15.80 7.91 -8.60
C GLU A 139 -15.55 6.70 -9.51
N ALA A 140 -14.58 5.85 -9.15
CA ALA A 140 -14.28 4.61 -9.86
C ALA A 140 -15.45 3.61 -9.93
N SER A 141 -16.53 3.78 -9.15
CA SER A 141 -17.73 2.97 -9.31
C SER A 141 -18.53 3.30 -10.58
N GLY A 142 -18.46 4.56 -11.04
CA GLY A 142 -19.22 5.08 -12.19
C GLY A 142 -18.39 5.32 -13.46
N ASP A 143 -17.05 5.37 -13.35
CA ASP A 143 -16.14 5.64 -14.46
C ASP A 143 -15.29 4.40 -14.80
N ASP A 144 -15.39 3.91 -16.04
CA ASP A 144 -14.69 2.70 -16.50
C ASP A 144 -13.16 2.86 -16.56
N LEU A 145 -12.65 4.05 -16.86
CA LEU A 145 -11.22 4.35 -16.90
C LEU A 145 -10.66 4.36 -15.48
N LEU A 146 -11.33 5.04 -14.55
CA LEU A 146 -10.94 5.05 -13.13
C LEU A 146 -11.05 3.66 -12.50
N TRP A 147 -12.11 2.91 -12.82
CA TRP A 147 -12.23 1.51 -12.38
C TRP A 147 -11.06 0.66 -12.87
N SER A 148 -10.67 0.83 -14.14
CA SER A 148 -9.54 0.10 -14.72
C SER A 148 -8.22 0.50 -14.06
N GLY A 149 -8.01 1.79 -13.77
CA GLY A 149 -6.85 2.27 -13.02
C GLY A 149 -6.77 1.70 -11.59
N TRP A 150 -7.90 1.66 -10.88
CA TRP A 150 -8.02 1.03 -9.57
C TRP A 150 -7.68 -0.47 -9.63
N ALA A 151 -8.29 -1.19 -10.57
CA ALA A 151 -8.06 -2.62 -10.74
C ALA A 151 -6.60 -2.92 -11.11
N LEU A 152 -5.95 -2.06 -11.91
CA LEU A 152 -4.52 -2.17 -12.20
C LEU A 152 -3.64 -1.93 -10.96
N ALA A 153 -4.00 -0.98 -10.09
CA ALA A 153 -3.28 -0.77 -8.82
C ALA A 153 -3.35 -2.05 -7.97
N ARG A 154 -4.53 -2.67 -7.91
CA ARG A 154 -4.74 -3.96 -7.24
C ARG A 154 -3.93 -5.10 -7.86
N VAL A 155 -3.89 -5.22 -9.19
CA VAL A 155 -3.06 -6.23 -9.87
C VAL A 155 -1.59 -6.09 -9.47
N ARG A 156 -1.06 -4.86 -9.46
CA ARG A 156 0.33 -4.60 -9.07
C ARG A 156 0.61 -4.97 -7.62
N ALA A 157 -0.31 -4.65 -6.71
CA ALA A 157 -0.20 -5.03 -5.30
C ALA A 157 -0.18 -6.56 -5.11
N VAL A 158 -1.14 -7.26 -5.73
CA VAL A 158 -1.28 -8.72 -5.66
C VAL A 158 -0.10 -9.46 -6.28
N LEU A 159 0.45 -8.96 -7.40
CA LEU A 159 1.67 -9.52 -7.99
C LEU A 159 2.87 -9.38 -7.03
N ARG A 160 2.98 -8.25 -6.32
CA ARG A 160 4.05 -8.05 -5.34
C ARG A 160 3.89 -8.97 -4.12
N ASP A 161 2.67 -9.30 -3.76
CA ASP A 161 2.37 -10.27 -2.71
C ASP A 161 2.65 -11.73 -3.13
N GLY A 162 2.99 -11.97 -4.40
CA GLY A 162 3.32 -13.30 -4.90
C GLY A 162 2.08 -14.15 -5.20
N GLU A 163 0.96 -13.50 -5.55
CA GLU A 163 -0.32 -14.16 -5.85
C GLU A 163 -0.65 -14.09 -7.36
N PRO A 164 0.02 -14.86 -8.23
CA PRO A 164 -0.14 -14.76 -9.68
C PRO A 164 -1.57 -15.06 -10.15
N ASP A 165 -2.24 -16.04 -9.54
CA ASP A 165 -3.63 -16.40 -9.89
C ASP A 165 -4.60 -15.26 -9.57
N ALA A 166 -4.46 -14.62 -8.41
CA ALA A 166 -5.30 -13.47 -8.08
C ALA A 166 -5.06 -12.30 -9.06
N ALA A 167 -3.82 -12.09 -9.51
CA ALA A 167 -3.51 -11.11 -10.54
C ALA A 167 -4.18 -11.44 -11.89
N LEU A 168 -4.10 -12.69 -12.35
CA LEU A 168 -4.80 -13.16 -13.55
C LEU A 168 -6.32 -12.93 -13.44
N ALA A 169 -6.92 -13.24 -12.30
CA ALA A 169 -8.34 -13.05 -12.08
C ALA A 169 -8.76 -11.57 -12.23
N TRP A 170 -7.94 -10.64 -11.74
CA TRP A 170 -8.19 -9.20 -11.90
C TRP A 170 -7.95 -8.71 -13.32
N LEU A 171 -6.91 -9.19 -14.00
CA LEU A 171 -6.66 -8.88 -15.41
C LEU A 171 -7.82 -9.36 -16.29
N LEU A 172 -8.37 -10.55 -16.05
CA LEU A 172 -9.57 -11.04 -16.73
C LEU A 172 -10.80 -10.18 -16.45
N ARG A 173 -10.98 -9.66 -15.22
CA ARG A 173 -12.07 -8.71 -14.92
C ARG A 173 -11.91 -7.41 -15.68
N ILE A 174 -10.68 -6.88 -15.78
CA ILE A 174 -10.36 -5.68 -16.57
C ILE A 174 -10.68 -5.91 -18.05
N TYR A 175 -10.22 -7.02 -18.62
CA TYR A 175 -10.48 -7.40 -20.01
C TYR A 175 -12.00 -7.49 -20.26
N ARG A 176 -12.74 -8.23 -19.42
CA ARG A 176 -14.20 -8.40 -19.57
C ARG A 176 -14.95 -7.07 -19.50
N ARG A 177 -14.56 -6.17 -18.59
CA ARG A 177 -15.18 -4.84 -18.46
C ARG A 177 -14.96 -3.96 -19.68
N ASN A 178 -13.79 -4.08 -20.32
CA ASN A 178 -13.41 -3.23 -21.44
C ASN A 178 -13.64 -3.89 -22.81
N ARG A 179 -14.06 -5.16 -22.88
CA ARG A 179 -14.11 -5.99 -24.09
C ARG A 179 -14.76 -5.31 -25.31
N ALA A 180 -15.86 -4.60 -25.11
CA ALA A 180 -16.56 -3.92 -26.20
C ALA A 180 -15.75 -2.77 -26.85
N ARG A 181 -14.72 -2.26 -26.16
CA ARG A 181 -13.85 -1.17 -26.60
C ARG A 181 -12.50 -1.66 -27.11
N LEU A 182 -12.11 -2.89 -26.75
CA LEU A 182 -10.82 -3.44 -27.13
C LEU A 182 -10.83 -3.80 -28.62
N PRO A 183 -9.75 -3.50 -29.36
CA PRO A 183 -9.59 -4.03 -30.70
C PRO A 183 -9.50 -5.56 -30.65
N GLY A 184 -9.88 -6.23 -31.74
CA GLY A 184 -9.68 -7.67 -31.91
C GLY A 184 -8.19 -8.00 -32.09
N ASP A 185 -7.40 -7.84 -31.03
CA ASP A 185 -5.98 -8.17 -31.00
C ASP A 185 -5.80 -9.66 -30.71
N ASP A 186 -5.40 -10.41 -31.73
CA ASP A 186 -5.15 -11.85 -31.66
C ASP A 186 -4.14 -12.23 -30.55
N TYR A 187 -3.20 -11.35 -30.20
CA TYR A 187 -2.23 -11.63 -29.14
C TYR A 187 -2.85 -11.51 -27.75
N LEU A 188 -3.57 -10.42 -27.46
CA LEU A 188 -4.28 -10.25 -26.19
C LEU A 188 -5.30 -11.38 -25.97
N GLU A 189 -6.06 -11.73 -27.01
CA GLU A 189 -7.02 -12.85 -26.95
C GLU A 189 -6.36 -14.18 -26.60
N ARG A 190 -5.15 -14.46 -27.13
CA ARG A 190 -4.38 -15.66 -26.75
C ARG A 190 -3.97 -15.66 -25.28
N LEU A 191 -3.50 -14.52 -24.77
CA LEU A 191 -3.10 -14.40 -23.35
C LEU A 191 -4.30 -14.54 -22.42
N VAL A 192 -5.45 -13.98 -22.79
CA VAL A 192 -6.72 -14.13 -22.07
C VAL A 192 -7.14 -15.60 -22.03
N ARG A 193 -7.10 -16.33 -23.14
CA ARG A 193 -7.45 -17.76 -23.17
C ARG A 193 -6.57 -18.60 -22.25
N ARG A 194 -5.26 -18.32 -22.22
CA ARG A 194 -4.31 -18.98 -21.29
C ARG A 194 -4.69 -18.72 -19.83
N ALA A 195 -4.97 -17.47 -19.49
CA ALA A 195 -5.41 -17.10 -18.14
C ALA A 195 -6.76 -17.72 -17.77
N GLU A 196 -7.71 -17.83 -18.71
CA GLU A 196 -8.99 -18.49 -18.47
C GLU A 196 -8.85 -19.99 -18.25
N ALA A 197 -7.91 -20.65 -18.95
CA ALA A 197 -7.62 -22.06 -18.75
C ALA A 197 -7.18 -22.38 -17.32
N THR A 198 -6.38 -21.52 -16.69
CA THR A 198 -5.98 -21.65 -15.27
C THR A 198 -7.19 -21.78 -14.34
N PHE A 199 -8.24 -20.97 -14.54
CA PHE A 199 -9.44 -21.04 -13.71
C PHE A 199 -10.42 -22.12 -14.16
N ARG A 200 -10.44 -22.49 -15.44
CA ARG A 200 -11.32 -23.55 -15.94
C ARG A 200 -11.01 -24.90 -15.30
N LEU A 201 -9.71 -25.18 -15.09
CA LEU A 201 -9.22 -26.38 -14.41
C LEU A 201 -9.67 -26.50 -12.93
N LEU A 202 -10.16 -25.42 -12.32
CA LEU A 202 -10.70 -25.43 -10.95
C LEU A 202 -12.17 -25.86 -10.87
N LEU A 203 -12.83 -26.00 -12.02
CA LEU A 203 -14.25 -26.34 -12.13
C LEU A 203 -14.41 -27.72 -12.77
N PRO A 204 -15.55 -28.41 -12.56
CA PRO A 204 -15.85 -29.63 -13.31
C PRO A 204 -15.76 -29.40 -14.82
N LEU A 205 -15.02 -30.28 -15.50
CA LEU A 205 -14.88 -30.22 -16.95
C LEU A 205 -16.21 -30.50 -17.63
N ALA A 206 -16.49 -29.75 -18.70
CA ALA A 206 -17.67 -29.93 -19.52
C ALA A 206 -17.41 -31.03 -20.55
N GLU A 207 -18.49 -31.61 -21.09
CA GLU A 207 -18.38 -32.57 -22.19
C GLU A 207 -17.64 -31.95 -23.38
N GLY A 208 -16.59 -32.63 -23.85
CA GLY A 208 -15.78 -32.19 -25.00
C GLY A 208 -14.58 -31.30 -24.66
N GLU A 209 -14.36 -30.95 -23.40
CA GLU A 209 -13.13 -30.25 -23.00
C GLU A 209 -11.96 -31.22 -22.85
N ASP A 210 -10.84 -30.89 -23.51
CA ASP A 210 -9.58 -31.62 -23.37
C ASP A 210 -8.78 -31.05 -22.19
N GLU A 211 -8.74 -31.81 -21.09
CA GLU A 211 -7.98 -31.43 -19.90
C GLU A 211 -6.48 -31.24 -20.19
N ALA A 212 -5.90 -32.04 -21.09
CA ALA A 212 -4.48 -31.95 -21.42
C ALA A 212 -4.17 -30.66 -22.19
N GLU A 213 -5.06 -30.24 -23.09
CA GLU A 213 -4.97 -28.96 -23.76
C GLU A 213 -5.10 -27.78 -22.78
N LEU A 214 -6.08 -27.83 -21.87
CA LEU A 214 -6.28 -26.79 -20.85
C LEU A 214 -5.06 -26.66 -19.92
N ARG A 215 -4.46 -27.78 -19.49
CA ARG A 215 -3.23 -27.76 -18.69
C ARG A 215 -2.08 -27.09 -19.44
N LYS A 216 -1.88 -27.44 -20.72
CA LYS A 216 -0.84 -26.81 -21.55
C LYS A 216 -1.06 -25.29 -21.68
N LEU A 217 -2.30 -24.85 -21.88
CA LEU A 217 -2.63 -23.42 -21.94
C LEU A 217 -2.39 -22.71 -20.60
N ALA A 218 -2.73 -23.36 -19.48
CA ALA A 218 -2.55 -22.81 -18.14
C ALA A 218 -1.06 -22.72 -17.76
N GLU A 219 -0.23 -23.67 -18.18
CA GLU A 219 1.24 -23.63 -17.99
C GLU A 219 1.88 -22.44 -18.70
N ASP A 220 1.35 -22.05 -19.85
CA ASP A 220 1.79 -20.88 -20.63
C ASP A 220 1.20 -19.54 -20.13
N ALA A 221 0.38 -19.55 -19.07
CA ALA A 221 -0.27 -18.34 -18.55
C ALA A 221 0.75 -17.45 -17.82
N SER A 222 0.93 -16.23 -18.33
CA SER A 222 1.87 -15.25 -17.78
C SER A 222 1.11 -14.01 -17.30
N PRO A 223 1.00 -13.78 -15.98
CA PRO A 223 0.40 -12.56 -15.44
C PRO A 223 1.14 -11.30 -15.89
N HIS A 224 2.46 -11.39 -16.08
CA HIS A 224 3.28 -10.28 -16.54
C HIS A 224 2.94 -9.89 -17.99
N ASP A 225 2.93 -10.86 -18.92
CA ASP A 225 2.66 -10.59 -20.33
C ASP A 225 1.22 -10.09 -20.51
N LEU A 226 0.27 -10.69 -19.80
CA LEU A 226 -1.12 -10.23 -19.81
C LEU A 226 -1.25 -8.82 -19.24
N LEU A 227 -0.54 -8.47 -18.16
CA LEU A 227 -0.54 -7.11 -17.60
C LEU A 227 0.04 -6.10 -18.60
N VAL A 228 1.23 -6.33 -19.14
CA VAL A 228 1.90 -5.41 -20.07
C VAL A 228 1.03 -5.18 -21.31
N THR A 229 0.50 -6.27 -21.88
CA THR A 229 -0.38 -6.18 -23.05
C THR A 229 -1.68 -5.45 -22.72
N THR A 230 -2.33 -5.78 -21.60
CA THR A 230 -3.56 -5.10 -21.16
C THR A 230 -3.34 -3.60 -20.96
N VAL A 231 -2.23 -3.20 -20.33
CA VAL A 231 -1.88 -1.78 -20.15
C VAL A 231 -1.68 -1.09 -21.50
N ALA A 232 -0.93 -1.70 -22.42
CA ALA A 232 -0.68 -1.13 -23.73
C ALA A 232 -1.99 -0.93 -24.52
N THR A 233 -2.84 -1.97 -24.59
CA THR A 233 -4.12 -1.91 -25.31
C THR A 233 -5.08 -0.91 -24.68
N LEU A 234 -5.20 -0.88 -23.34
CA LEU A 234 -6.06 0.08 -22.66
C LEU A 234 -5.58 1.51 -22.86
N SER A 235 -4.27 1.77 -22.73
CA SER A 235 -3.73 3.12 -22.96
C SER A 235 -4.02 3.63 -24.37
N GLN A 236 -3.95 2.75 -25.37
CA GLN A 236 -4.31 3.08 -26.74
C GLN A 236 -5.81 3.39 -26.87
N VAL A 237 -6.69 2.54 -26.31
CA VAL A 237 -8.14 2.69 -26.41
C VAL A 237 -8.64 3.95 -25.71
N TRP A 238 -8.06 4.28 -24.55
CA TRP A 238 -8.45 5.45 -23.76
C TRP A 238 -7.72 6.73 -24.15
N GLY A 239 -6.70 6.66 -25.01
CA GLY A 239 -5.90 7.82 -25.42
C GLY A 239 -5.12 8.47 -24.27
N THR A 240 -4.83 7.72 -23.20
CA THR A 240 -4.12 8.20 -22.01
C THR A 240 -3.31 7.06 -21.40
N ASP A 241 -2.26 7.39 -20.64
CA ASP A 241 -1.51 6.38 -19.89
C ASP A 241 -2.32 5.86 -18.70
N VAL A 242 -2.85 4.63 -18.81
CA VAL A 242 -3.63 4.02 -17.72
C VAL A 242 -2.78 3.69 -16.48
N VAL A 243 -1.45 3.64 -16.60
CA VAL A 243 -0.55 3.54 -15.44
C VAL A 243 -0.62 4.83 -14.62
N GLN A 244 -0.69 6.00 -15.26
CA GLN A 244 -0.88 7.26 -14.52
C GLN A 244 -2.25 7.31 -13.84
N VAL A 245 -3.29 6.79 -14.48
CA VAL A 245 -4.61 6.66 -13.85
C VAL A 245 -4.54 5.76 -12.63
N SER A 246 -3.83 4.64 -12.71
CA SER A 246 -3.55 3.75 -11.57
C SER A 246 -2.76 4.46 -10.46
N ASN A 247 -1.75 5.26 -10.82
CA ASN A 247 -0.93 6.02 -9.87
C ASN A 247 -1.73 7.05 -9.05
N ARG A 248 -2.91 7.50 -9.52
CA ARG A 248 -3.80 8.37 -8.74
C ARG A 248 -4.30 7.70 -7.45
N PHE A 249 -4.31 6.37 -7.37
CA PHE A 249 -4.66 5.61 -6.17
C PHE A 249 -3.47 5.40 -5.21
N ALA A 250 -2.29 5.95 -5.51
CA ALA A 250 -1.16 5.95 -4.57
C ALA A 250 -1.40 6.93 -3.43
N LEU A 251 -0.88 6.59 -2.25
CA LEU A 251 -0.80 7.51 -1.12
C LEU A 251 0.29 8.57 -1.39
N VAL A 252 -0.07 9.84 -1.29
CA VAL A 252 0.89 10.95 -1.29
C VAL A 252 1.44 11.15 0.12
N LEU A 253 2.76 11.27 0.22
CA LEU A 253 3.44 11.46 1.51
C LEU A 253 3.62 12.95 1.82
N TYR A 254 3.40 13.29 3.08
CA TYR A 254 3.66 14.63 3.59
C TYR A 254 5.16 14.93 3.55
N GLN A 255 5.56 16.04 2.91
CA GLN A 255 6.94 16.49 2.90
C GLN A 255 7.17 17.43 4.08
N ARG A 256 7.94 16.99 5.07
CA ARG A 256 8.34 17.85 6.19
C ARG A 256 9.40 18.84 5.74
N ALA A 257 9.10 20.13 5.84
CA ALA A 257 10.03 21.22 5.51
C ALA A 257 11.32 21.23 6.36
N GLU A 258 11.37 20.51 7.48
CA GLU A 258 12.50 20.50 8.40
C GLU A 258 13.62 19.52 8.00
N LEU A 259 13.30 18.43 7.29
CA LEU A 259 14.29 17.42 6.84
C LEU A 259 15.19 17.91 5.69
N ASP A 260 14.78 18.94 4.95
CA ASP A 260 15.58 19.51 3.88
C ASP A 260 16.69 20.45 4.40
N ARG A 261 16.57 20.95 5.64
CA ARG A 261 17.63 21.77 6.26
C ARG A 261 18.81 20.93 6.72
N GLU A 262 18.57 19.75 7.30
CA GLU A 262 19.64 18.86 7.77
C GLU A 262 20.38 18.14 6.64
N ARG A 263 19.76 17.97 5.46
CA ARG A 263 20.44 17.45 4.27
C ARG A 263 21.19 18.49 3.46
N SER A 264 20.96 19.77 3.75
CA SER A 264 21.60 20.92 3.09
C SER A 264 22.62 21.62 4.00
N SER A 265 22.91 21.06 5.18
CA SER A 265 23.90 21.52 6.17
C SER A 265 25.02 20.49 6.29
#